data_AF-A0A4S8HRN8-F1
#
_entry.id   AF-A0A4S8HRN8-F1
#
_cell.length_a   1.000
_cell.length_b   1.000
_cell.length_c   1.000
_cell.angle_alpha   90.00
_cell.angle_beta   90.00
_cell.angle_gamma   90.00
#
_symmetry.space_group_name_H-M   'P 1'
#
loop_
_entity.id
_entity.type
_entity.pdbx_description
1 polymer ?
#
loop_
_entity_poly.entity_id
_entity_poly.type
_entity_poly.pdbx_seq_one_letter_code
_entity_poly.pdbx_strand_id
1 'polypeptide(L)'
;MKKYLFIFFTLLAAASFNANAQSKLTEQEVKELLCHKWKAVIMEIQGKQYNVEKEEDELFLTFLKDGTFIDSQEGNKSAKIKWTYTHSTMTLNTGGVLKKIFKIDDKELKFKSKMDGQNVIVTFKRVD
;
A
#
# COMPACT_ATOMS: atom_id res chain seq x y z
N MET A 1 -39.19 51.27 12.86
CA MET A 1 -37.93 50.90 12.18
C MET A 1 -37.18 49.86 13.00
N LYS A 2 -37.63 48.59 12.97
CA LYS A 2 -37.05 47.47 13.73
C LYS A 2 -37.62 46.20 13.10
N LYS A 3 -37.10 45.73 11.96
CA LYS A 3 -37.51 44.45 11.34
C LYS A 3 -36.60 43.96 10.19
N TYR A 4 -35.35 44.39 10.12
CA TYR A 4 -34.40 43.91 9.09
C TYR A 4 -33.12 43.29 9.65
N LEU A 5 -33.11 42.90 10.93
CA LEU A 5 -31.93 42.35 11.60
C LEU A 5 -32.01 40.82 11.83
N PHE A 6 -32.69 40.07 10.96
CA PHE A 6 -32.87 38.62 11.18
C PHE A 6 -32.78 37.73 9.94
N ILE A 7 -32.29 38.25 8.80
CA ILE A 7 -32.17 37.48 7.54
C ILE A 7 -30.73 37.53 7.01
N PHE A 8 -29.74 37.43 7.90
CA PHE A 8 -28.34 37.30 7.48
C PHE A 8 -27.56 36.22 8.24
N PHE A 9 -28.26 35.34 8.97
CA PHE A 9 -27.61 34.36 9.85
C PHE A 9 -28.01 32.89 9.62
N THR A 10 -28.67 32.57 8.51
CA THR A 10 -29.11 31.19 8.20
C THR A 10 -28.50 30.59 6.94
N LEU A 11 -27.60 31.29 6.25
CA LEU A 11 -26.95 30.82 5.02
C LEU A 11 -25.49 30.36 5.18
N LEU A 12 -24.99 30.23 6.41
CA LEU A 12 -23.59 29.85 6.69
C LEU A 12 -23.44 28.48 7.38
N ALA A 13 -24.40 27.57 7.24
CA ALA A 13 -24.36 26.24 7.89
C ALA A 13 -24.14 25.04 6.95
N ALA A 14 -23.90 25.26 5.64
CA ALA A 14 -23.88 24.17 4.66
C ALA A 14 -22.56 23.96 3.90
N ALA A 15 -21.44 24.51 4.37
CA ALA A 15 -20.16 24.39 3.66
C ALA A 15 -19.02 23.89 4.56
N SER A 16 -19.23 22.77 5.26
CA SER A 16 -18.14 22.06 5.94
C SER A 16 -18.32 20.53 5.90
N PHE A 17 -18.72 19.97 4.76
CA PHE A 17 -18.33 18.59 4.46
C PHE A 17 -16.90 18.64 3.91
N ASN A 18 -15.93 18.55 4.81
CA ASN A 18 -14.55 18.28 4.41
C ASN A 18 -14.55 16.88 3.78
N ALA A 19 -14.56 16.85 2.46
CA ALA A 19 -14.36 15.65 1.66
C ALA A 19 -12.91 15.18 1.81
N ASN A 20 -12.57 14.64 2.97
CA ASN A 20 -11.57 13.57 3.08
C ASN A 20 -12.25 12.20 3.03
N ALA A 21 -13.39 12.11 2.32
CA ALA A 21 -13.94 10.87 1.83
C ALA A 21 -13.13 10.40 0.61
N GLN A 22 -11.80 10.32 0.74
CA GLN A 22 -11.08 9.32 -0.01
C GLN A 22 -11.52 8.01 0.64
N SER A 23 -12.42 7.27 -0.02
CA SER A 23 -12.84 5.96 0.45
C SER A 23 -11.58 5.14 0.68
N LYS A 24 -11.15 5.06 1.94
CA LYS A 24 -10.05 4.16 2.30
C LYS A 24 -10.58 2.78 1.97
N LEU A 25 -9.86 2.07 1.08
CA LEU A 25 -10.14 0.69 0.75
C LEU A 25 -10.42 -0.08 2.05
N THR A 26 -11.49 -0.87 2.05
CA THR A 26 -11.80 -1.80 3.12
C THR A 26 -10.68 -2.84 3.27
N GLU A 27 -10.62 -3.50 4.42
CA GLU A 27 -9.65 -4.57 4.64
C GLU A 27 -9.77 -5.68 3.58
N GLN A 28 -10.99 -5.99 3.16
CA GLN A 28 -11.25 -7.02 2.14
C GLN A 28 -10.72 -6.59 0.77
N GLU A 29 -10.99 -5.35 0.34
CA GLU A 29 -10.46 -4.82 -0.92
C GLU A 29 -8.93 -4.80 -0.93
N VAL A 30 -8.29 -4.44 0.19
CA VAL A 30 -6.82 -4.50 0.29
C VAL A 30 -6.31 -5.94 0.20
N LYS A 31 -6.97 -6.90 0.86
CA LYS A 31 -6.57 -8.32 0.77
C LYS A 31 -6.73 -8.85 -0.64
N GLU A 32 -7.79 -8.46 -1.35
CA GLU A 32 -8.01 -8.82 -2.74
C GLU A 32 -6.91 -8.24 -3.64
N LEU A 33 -6.58 -6.97 -3.49
CA LEU A 33 -5.47 -6.33 -4.19
C LEU A 33 -4.12 -6.97 -3.83
N LEU A 34 -3.89 -7.39 -2.58
CA LEU A 34 -2.64 -8.05 -2.23
C LEU A 34 -2.47 -9.36 -2.99
N CYS A 35 -3.56 -10.11 -3.23
CA CYS A 35 -3.58 -11.46 -3.80
C CYS A 35 -3.24 -11.53 -5.31
N HIS A 36 -2.08 -11.01 -5.66
CA HIS A 36 -1.53 -10.95 -7.01
C HIS A 36 -0.04 -11.27 -7.00
N LYS A 37 0.51 -11.43 -8.20
CA LYS A 37 1.95 -11.48 -8.47
C LYS A 37 2.48 -10.07 -8.73
N TRP A 38 3.49 -9.69 -7.97
CA TRP A 38 4.09 -8.37 -7.92
C TRP A 38 5.58 -8.45 -8.27
N LYS A 39 6.05 -7.63 -9.22
CA LYS A 39 7.46 -7.53 -9.62
C LYS A 39 8.05 -6.21 -9.15
N ALA A 40 9.17 -6.23 -8.43
CA ALA A 40 9.88 -5.00 -8.08
C ALA A 40 10.37 -4.28 -9.35
N VAL A 41 10.15 -2.98 -9.45
CA VAL A 41 10.54 -2.20 -10.63
C VAL A 41 11.29 -0.92 -10.30
N ILE A 42 10.99 -0.28 -9.16
CA ILE A 42 11.60 0.99 -8.77
C ILE A 42 11.93 0.93 -7.29
N MET A 43 13.13 1.36 -6.94
CA MET A 43 13.53 1.69 -5.59
C MET A 43 13.76 3.20 -5.50
N GLU A 44 13.13 3.86 -4.52
CA GLU A 44 13.32 5.28 -4.25
C GLU A 44 14.07 5.46 -2.94
N ILE A 45 15.21 6.15 -2.98
CA ILE A 45 16.06 6.46 -1.82
C ILE A 45 16.24 7.97 -1.77
N GLN A 46 15.80 8.61 -0.68
CA GLN A 46 15.86 10.07 -0.52
C GLN A 46 15.27 10.85 -1.71
N GLY A 47 14.18 10.35 -2.31
CA GLY A 47 13.52 10.97 -3.46
C GLY A 47 14.18 10.71 -4.81
N LYS A 48 15.31 10.00 -4.85
CA LYS A 48 15.95 9.54 -6.10
C LYS A 48 15.45 8.15 -6.46
N GLN A 49 15.02 7.96 -7.69
CA GLN A 49 14.51 6.69 -8.20
C GLN A 49 15.59 5.91 -8.96
N TYR A 50 15.66 4.62 -8.66
CA TYR A 50 16.54 3.65 -9.28
C TYR A 50 15.68 2.53 -9.85
N ASN A 51 15.91 2.17 -11.12
CA ASN A 51 15.25 1.00 -11.71
C ASN A 51 15.87 -0.27 -11.14
N VAL A 52 15.01 -1.23 -10.82
CA VAL A 52 15.45 -2.59 -10.50
C VAL A 52 15.66 -3.30 -11.85
N GLU A 53 16.88 -3.26 -12.40
CA GLU A 53 17.19 -3.77 -13.75
C GLU A 53 17.19 -5.30 -13.87
N LYS A 54 16.99 -5.74 -15.12
CA LYS A 54 16.61 -7.07 -15.61
C LYS A 54 17.82 -8.00 -15.71
N GLU A 55 17.75 -9.17 -15.10
CA GLU A 55 18.02 -10.50 -15.71
C GLU A 55 18.43 -11.54 -14.67
N GLU A 56 19.15 -11.17 -13.60
CA GLU A 56 19.66 -12.17 -12.64
C GLU A 56 18.91 -12.17 -11.28
N ASP A 57 18.28 -11.07 -10.88
CA ASP A 57 17.60 -10.93 -9.58
C ASP A 57 16.17 -10.37 -9.69
N GLU A 58 15.33 -10.95 -10.56
CA GLU A 58 13.92 -10.54 -10.64
C GLU A 58 13.20 -10.84 -9.30
N LEU A 59 13.03 -9.81 -8.46
CA LEU A 59 12.31 -9.91 -7.19
C LEU A 59 10.79 -9.93 -7.46
N PHE A 60 10.18 -11.08 -7.19
CA PHE A 60 8.75 -11.29 -7.26
C PHE A 60 8.18 -11.61 -5.88
N LEU A 61 7.02 -11.03 -5.60
CA LEU A 61 6.19 -11.37 -4.45
C LEU A 61 4.87 -11.91 -4.96
N THR A 62 4.45 -13.08 -4.49
CA THR A 62 3.11 -13.61 -4.79
C THR A 62 2.38 -13.87 -3.50
N PHE A 63 1.21 -13.26 -3.35
CA PHE A 63 0.30 -13.53 -2.25
C PHE A 63 -0.88 -14.32 -2.78
N LEU A 64 -1.15 -15.47 -2.18
CA LEU A 64 -2.27 -16.32 -2.56
C LEU A 64 -3.42 -16.13 -1.56
N LYS A 65 -4.66 -16.31 -2.05
CA LYS A 65 -5.90 -16.20 -1.25
C LYS A 65 -5.97 -17.18 -0.07
N ASP A 66 -5.22 -18.28 -0.14
CA ASP A 66 -5.08 -19.28 0.93
C ASP A 66 -4.10 -18.86 2.05
N GLY A 67 -3.62 -17.61 2.00
CA GLY A 67 -2.66 -17.04 2.94
C GLY A 67 -1.22 -17.47 2.69
N THR A 68 -0.91 -18.12 1.56
CA THR A 68 0.46 -18.53 1.21
C THR A 68 1.21 -17.42 0.48
N PHE A 69 2.47 -17.21 0.83
CA PHE A 69 3.38 -16.21 0.27
C PHE A 69 4.56 -16.90 -0.42
N ILE A 70 4.96 -16.36 -1.57
CA ILE A 70 6.08 -16.84 -2.39
C ILE A 70 6.97 -15.65 -2.74
N ASP A 71 8.26 -15.76 -2.42
CA ASP A 71 9.32 -14.80 -2.79
C ASP A 71 10.32 -15.50 -3.73
N SER A 72 10.74 -14.83 -4.81
CA SER A 72 11.73 -15.38 -5.74
C SER A 72 13.15 -15.44 -5.15
N GLN A 73 13.51 -14.58 -4.20
CA GLN A 73 14.86 -14.56 -3.61
C GLN A 73 15.11 -15.71 -2.63
N GLU A 74 14.07 -16.29 -2.03
CA GLU A 74 14.23 -17.42 -1.10
C GLU A 74 14.34 -18.79 -1.79
N GLY A 75 14.52 -18.81 -3.11
CA GLY A 75 15.07 -19.93 -3.88
C GLY A 75 14.56 -21.30 -3.45
N ASN A 76 13.35 -21.67 -3.91
CA ASN A 76 12.86 -23.05 -3.84
C ASN A 76 12.83 -23.70 -2.43
N LYS A 77 12.95 -22.92 -1.34
CA LYS A 77 12.65 -23.38 0.01
C LYS A 77 11.17 -23.16 0.27
N SER A 78 10.36 -24.00 -0.37
CA SER A 78 8.90 -24.10 -0.25
C SER A 78 8.45 -24.57 1.14
N ALA A 79 8.93 -23.94 2.21
CA ALA A 79 8.10 -23.79 3.40
C ALA A 79 6.98 -22.84 2.97
N LYS A 80 5.71 -23.25 3.14
CA LYS A 80 4.55 -22.39 2.86
C LYS A 80 4.58 -21.22 3.84
N ILE A 81 5.34 -20.17 3.52
CA ILE A 81 5.39 -18.97 4.35
C ILE A 81 3.98 -18.41 4.35
N LYS A 82 3.42 -18.24 5.53
CA LYS A 82 2.10 -17.64 5.68
C LYS A 82 2.23 -16.13 5.75
N TRP A 83 1.29 -15.45 5.11
CA TRP A 83 1.14 -14.01 5.21
C TRP A 83 -0.14 -13.63 5.93
N THR A 84 -0.07 -12.51 6.66
CA THR A 84 -1.23 -11.87 7.26
C THR A 84 -1.18 -10.37 7.03
N TYR A 85 -2.34 -9.73 7.03
CA TYR A 85 -2.47 -8.29 6.86
C TYR A 85 -3.25 -7.69 8.03
N THR A 86 -2.73 -6.60 8.58
CA THR A 86 -3.36 -5.83 9.65
C THR A 86 -3.77 -4.46 9.11
N HIS A 87 -5.08 -4.27 8.94
CA HIS A 87 -5.64 -3.08 8.28
C HIS A 87 -5.38 -1.78 9.04
N SER A 88 -5.51 -1.80 10.38
CA SER A 88 -5.31 -0.61 11.23
C SER A 88 -3.93 0.03 11.10
N THR A 89 -2.90 -0.76 10.78
CA THR A 89 -1.51 -0.30 10.66
C THR A 89 -0.98 -0.33 9.23
N MET A 90 -1.77 -0.83 8.27
CA MET A 90 -1.34 -1.12 6.91
C MET A 90 -0.10 -2.02 6.86
N THR A 91 -0.03 -3.03 7.73
CA THR A 91 1.16 -3.89 7.87
C THR A 91 0.90 -5.28 7.34
N LEU A 92 1.80 -5.75 6.50
CA LEU A 92 1.88 -7.12 6.02
C LEU A 92 2.94 -7.87 6.85
N ASN A 93 2.64 -9.07 7.30
CA ASN A 93 3.59 -9.98 7.92
C ASN A 93 3.80 -11.18 6.99
N THR A 94 5.04 -11.47 6.60
CA THR A 94 5.41 -12.65 5.82
C THR A 94 6.40 -13.47 6.63
N GLY A 95 5.93 -14.52 7.31
CA GLY A 95 6.80 -15.41 8.10
C GLY A 95 7.58 -14.74 9.23
N GLY A 96 7.05 -13.67 9.83
CA GLY A 96 7.71 -12.89 10.88
C GLY A 96 8.35 -11.59 10.38
N VAL A 97 8.50 -11.41 9.06
CA VAL A 97 9.01 -10.17 8.47
C VAL A 97 7.85 -9.18 8.27
N LEU A 98 7.93 -8.02 8.93
CA LEU A 98 6.92 -6.97 8.83
C LEU A 98 7.26 -5.99 7.70
N LYS A 99 6.28 -5.70 6.83
CA LYS A 99 6.38 -4.73 5.73
C LYS A 99 5.19 -3.77 5.79
N LYS A 100 5.45 -2.46 5.83
CA LYS A 100 4.40 -1.44 5.87
C LYS A 100 3.99 -1.03 4.46
N ILE A 101 2.73 -1.26 4.11
CA ILE A 101 2.14 -0.83 2.85
C ILE A 101 1.98 0.69 2.90
N PHE A 102 2.63 1.36 1.96
CA PHE A 102 2.51 2.79 1.75
C PHE A 102 1.40 3.12 0.75
N LYS A 103 1.28 2.30 -0.30
CA LYS A 103 0.26 2.43 -1.34
C LYS A 103 -0.06 1.05 -1.91
N ILE A 104 -1.32 0.82 -2.25
CA ILE A 104 -1.75 -0.32 -3.05
C ILE A 104 -2.92 0.10 -3.95
N ASP A 105 -2.88 -0.31 -5.21
CA ASP A 105 -3.96 -0.23 -6.18
C ASP A 105 -3.79 -1.38 -7.20
N ASP A 106 -4.63 -1.44 -8.23
CA ASP A 106 -4.58 -2.52 -9.24
C ASP A 106 -3.26 -2.63 -10.01
N LYS A 107 -2.43 -1.58 -10.02
CA LYS A 107 -1.20 -1.50 -10.81
C LYS A 107 0.05 -1.56 -9.95
N GLU A 108 0.00 -0.94 -8.77
CA GLU A 108 1.17 -0.72 -7.93
C GLU A 108 0.96 -1.17 -6.49
N LEU A 109 1.96 -1.84 -5.95
CA LEU A 109 2.14 -2.09 -4.53
C LEU A 109 3.44 -1.40 -4.08
N LYS A 110 3.36 -0.55 -3.05
CA LYS A 110 4.53 0.16 -2.52
C LYS A 110 4.72 -0.14 -1.05
N PHE A 111 5.92 -0.56 -0.70
CA PHE A 111 6.34 -0.68 0.69
C PHE A 111 7.26 0.47 1.07
N LYS A 112 7.07 1.00 2.27
CA LYS A 112 8.00 1.97 2.87
C LYS A 112 8.84 1.26 3.93
N SER A 113 10.16 1.36 3.82
CA SER A 113 11.13 0.76 4.73
C SER A 113 12.21 1.77 5.13
N LYS A 114 13.12 1.35 6.01
CA LYS A 114 14.36 2.06 6.30
C LYS A 114 15.56 1.18 5.96
N MET A 115 16.54 1.74 5.24
CA MET A 115 17.82 1.12 4.93
C MET A 115 18.92 2.13 5.27
N ASP A 116 19.89 1.76 6.08
CA ASP A 116 20.98 2.64 6.56
C ASP A 116 20.49 3.99 7.13
N GLY A 117 19.40 3.95 7.88
CA GLY A 117 18.76 5.14 8.47
C GLY A 117 17.95 5.98 7.47
N GLN A 118 17.97 5.66 6.18
CA GLN A 118 17.27 6.39 5.13
C GLN A 118 15.91 5.76 4.83
N ASN A 119 14.91 6.59 4.51
CA ASN A 119 13.63 6.07 4.03
C ASN A 119 13.81 5.54 2.59
N VAL A 120 13.39 4.30 2.39
CA VAL A 120 13.36 3.65 1.09
C VAL A 120 11.92 3.29 0.75
N ILE A 121 11.50 3.57 -0.48
CA ILE A 121 10.23 3.11 -1.03
C ILE A 121 10.52 2.12 -2.14
N VAL A 122 10.01 0.90 -2.02
CA VAL A 122 10.10 -0.09 -3.09
C VAL A 122 8.75 -0.18 -3.76
N THR A 123 8.72 0.04 -5.07
CA THR A 123 7.53 -0.07 -5.91
C THR A 123 7.56 -1.37 -6.67
N PHE A 124 6.46 -2.11 -6.55
CA PHE A 124 6.18 -3.31 -7.28
C PHE A 124 5.04 -3.05 -8.27
N LYS A 125 5.14 -3.63 -9.46
CA LYS A 125 4.07 -3.65 -10.45
C LYS A 125 3.41 -5.02 -10.50
N ARG A 126 2.10 -5.03 -10.69
CA ARG A 126 1.36 -6.27 -10.95
C ARG A 126 1.79 -6.89 -12.28
N VAL A 127 1.92 -8.21 -12.33
CA VAL A 127 2.40 -8.96 -13.52
C VAL A 127 1.58 -10.21 -13.85
N ASP A 128 0.37 -10.33 -13.31
CA ASP A 128 -0.61 -11.38 -13.61
C ASP A 128 -1.94 -10.83 -14.14
#